data_AF-A0A251SGP2-F1
#
_entry.id   AF-A0A251SGP2-F1
#
_cell.length_a   1.000
_cell.length_b   1.000
_cell.length_c   1.000
_cell.angle_alpha   90.00
_cell.angle_beta   90.00
_cell.angle_gamma   90.00
#
_symmetry.space_group_name_H-M   'P 1'
#
loop_
_entity.id
_entity.type
_entity.pdbx_description
1 polymer ?
#
loop_
_entity_poly.entity_id
_entity_poly.type
_entity_poly.pdbx_seq_one_letter_code
_entity_poly.pdbx_strand_id
1 'polypeptide(L)'
;MALITASSCLKPQSSSISLKTNLKTNSELGFVTSQLSGLKISYDQCVAPINISTTINLPVQPVARRICPFTGKKSNTKNLVSHSNHKTKKLQFVNLQYKRVWWEAGKRYVKLRLSTKALKTIEKNGLDAVAKKAGIDLSKK
;
A
#
# COMPACT_ATOMS: atom_id res chain seq x y z
N MET A 1 43.04 3.02 39.77
CA MET A 1 43.68 2.63 38.50
C MET A 1 42.60 2.35 37.47
N ALA A 2 42.79 2.94 36.28
CA ALA A 2 42.10 2.74 35.00
C ALA A 2 40.57 2.95 34.90
N LEU A 3 40.24 4.12 34.35
CA LEU A 3 39.08 4.42 33.50
C LEU A 3 39.12 3.56 32.21
N ILE A 4 37.97 3.37 31.55
CA ILE A 4 37.75 3.64 30.10
C ILE A 4 36.27 3.36 29.74
N THR A 5 35.66 4.38 29.13
CA THR A 5 34.36 4.44 28.43
C THR A 5 34.46 3.90 27.00
N ALA A 6 33.38 3.31 26.44
CA ALA A 6 32.95 3.57 25.05
C ALA A 6 31.61 2.90 24.71
N SER A 7 30.72 3.71 24.17
CA SER A 7 29.48 3.36 23.47
C SER A 7 29.74 3.49 21.97
N SER A 8 29.39 2.48 21.16
CA SER A 8 29.35 2.63 19.70
C SER A 8 28.41 1.63 19.04
N CYS A 9 27.31 2.15 18.50
CA CYS A 9 26.41 1.49 17.55
C CYS A 9 27.14 1.16 16.24
N LEU A 10 27.00 -0.07 15.74
CA LEU A 10 27.39 -0.47 14.38
C LEU A 10 26.12 -0.59 13.52
N LYS A 11 26.16 0.08 12.36
CA LYS A 11 25.09 0.14 11.34
C LYS A 11 25.36 -0.92 10.25
N PRO A 12 24.33 -1.60 9.71
CA PRO A 12 24.52 -2.61 8.67
C PRO A 12 24.76 -1.98 7.29
N GLN A 13 25.79 -2.46 6.59
CA GLN A 13 26.16 -2.08 5.22
C GLN A 13 25.46 -3.03 4.23
N SER A 14 24.61 -2.49 3.36
CA SER A 14 24.00 -3.23 2.24
C SER A 14 24.86 -3.10 0.99
N SER A 15 25.49 -4.20 0.58
CA SER A 15 26.26 -4.31 -0.67
C SER A 15 25.35 -4.63 -1.86
N SER A 16 25.16 -3.68 -2.78
CA SER A 16 24.51 -3.93 -4.07
C SER A 16 25.54 -4.27 -5.14
N ILE A 17 25.39 -5.46 -5.72
CA ILE A 17 26.26 -6.07 -6.73
C ILE A 17 26.08 -5.35 -8.08
N SER A 18 27.18 -4.86 -8.65
CA SER A 18 27.26 -4.20 -9.96
C SER A 18 27.43 -5.23 -11.08
N LEU A 19 26.47 -5.27 -12.01
CA LEU A 19 26.57 -6.05 -13.24
C LEU A 19 27.36 -5.27 -14.29
N LYS A 20 28.59 -5.72 -14.56
CA LYS A 20 29.45 -5.20 -15.61
C LYS A 20 28.93 -5.67 -16.97
N THR A 21 28.47 -4.76 -17.82
CA THR A 21 28.24 -5.02 -19.25
C THR A 21 29.53 -4.74 -20.01
N ASN A 22 30.14 -5.79 -20.56
CA ASN A 22 31.30 -5.71 -21.44
C ASN A 22 30.77 -5.63 -22.89
N LEU A 23 30.76 -4.43 -23.48
CA LEU A 23 30.41 -4.25 -24.89
C LEU A 23 31.70 -3.96 -25.68
N LYS A 24 31.97 -4.88 -26.61
CA LYS A 24 33.13 -4.93 -27.48
C LYS A 24 33.20 -3.72 -28.41
N THR A 25 34.44 -3.38 -28.74
CA THR A 25 34.88 -2.37 -29.70
C THR A 25 34.65 -2.80 -31.15
N ASN A 26 34.57 -1.76 -32.01
CA ASN A 26 34.86 -1.68 -33.45
C ASN A 26 33.70 -1.86 -34.43
N SER A 27 33.28 -0.72 -35.00
CA SER A 27 33.53 -0.42 -36.41
C SER A 27 33.27 1.07 -36.68
N GLU A 28 34.30 1.75 -37.18
CA GLU A 28 34.24 3.05 -37.86
C GLU A 28 33.12 3.09 -38.89
N LEU A 29 32.49 4.26 -39.04
CA LEU A 29 32.38 5.04 -40.27
C LEU A 29 31.55 6.28 -39.92
N GLY A 30 32.19 7.44 -39.97
CA GLY A 30 31.65 8.71 -39.46
C GLY A 30 30.60 9.35 -40.35
N PHE A 31 29.84 10.28 -39.77
CA PHE A 31 29.36 11.48 -40.46
C PHE A 31 28.89 12.54 -39.44
N VAL A 32 29.51 13.73 -39.52
CA VAL A 32 29.03 15.06 -39.08
C VAL A 32 28.99 15.37 -37.58
N THR A 33 30.01 16.13 -37.19
CA THR A 33 30.01 17.07 -36.06
C THR A 33 28.94 18.15 -36.25
N SER A 34 28.01 18.29 -35.30
CA SER A 34 27.26 19.55 -35.15
C SER A 34 27.49 20.12 -33.75
N GLN A 35 27.94 21.37 -33.79
CA GLN A 35 28.36 22.20 -32.68
C GLN A 35 27.12 22.64 -31.89
N LEU A 36 26.82 21.97 -30.78
CA LEU A 36 26.22 22.64 -29.63
C LEU A 36 27.10 22.41 -28.41
N SER A 37 28.27 23.02 -28.47
CA SER A 37 28.99 23.45 -27.28
C SER A 37 28.09 24.38 -26.47
N GLY A 38 27.77 23.98 -25.24
CA GLY A 38 27.32 24.93 -24.22
C GLY A 38 25.85 24.85 -23.86
N LEU A 39 25.51 23.87 -23.03
CA LEU A 39 24.57 24.04 -21.93
C LEU A 39 24.96 23.04 -20.82
N LYS A 40 25.98 23.41 -20.06
CA LYS A 40 26.21 22.85 -18.73
C LYS A 40 25.16 23.48 -17.82
N ILE A 41 23.99 22.84 -17.68
CA ILE A 41 23.07 23.18 -16.59
C ILE A 41 23.70 22.65 -15.30
N SER A 42 24.57 23.47 -14.73
CA SER A 42 24.98 23.38 -13.33
C SER A 42 23.74 23.75 -12.51
N TYR A 43 23.07 22.75 -11.95
CA TYR A 43 22.19 22.96 -10.81
C TYR A 43 22.95 22.58 -9.55
N ASP A 44 23.91 23.42 -9.15
CA ASP A 44 24.15 23.59 -7.72
C ASP A 44 22.96 24.36 -7.16
N GLN A 45 21.88 23.63 -6.89
CA GLN A 45 20.88 24.03 -5.93
C GLN A 45 20.76 22.90 -4.93
N CYS A 46 21.54 23.01 -3.85
CA CYS A 46 21.29 22.28 -2.62
C CYS A 46 19.91 22.70 -2.09
N VAL A 47 18.86 22.04 -2.56
CA VAL A 47 17.61 21.98 -1.81
C VAL A 47 17.81 20.86 -0.80
N ALA A 48 17.88 21.22 0.47
CA ALA A 48 18.00 20.29 1.58
C ALA A 48 17.04 19.10 1.37
N PRO A 49 17.45 17.85 1.67
CA PRO A 49 16.49 16.76 1.71
C PRO A 49 15.48 17.10 2.79
N ILE A 50 14.31 17.55 2.38
CA ILE A 50 13.15 17.66 3.24
C ILE A 50 12.91 16.23 3.70
N ASN A 51 13.25 15.93 4.95
CA ASN A 51 12.83 14.69 5.60
C ASN A 51 11.31 14.77 5.74
N ILE A 52 10.61 14.43 4.66
CA ILE A 52 9.18 14.19 4.68
C ILE A 52 9.01 12.79 5.29
N SER A 53 9.32 12.67 6.59
CA SER A 53 8.79 11.60 7.42
C SER A 53 7.36 11.96 7.82
N THR A 54 6.53 12.31 6.85
CA THR A 54 5.09 12.25 7.07
C THR A 54 4.71 10.79 6.83
N THR A 55 4.61 10.04 7.92
CA THR A 55 3.62 8.94 7.97
C THR A 55 2.27 9.58 7.72
N ILE A 56 1.89 9.71 6.46
CA ILE A 56 0.54 10.01 6.05
C ILE A 56 -0.25 8.75 6.37
N ASN A 57 -0.65 8.60 7.64
CA ASN A 57 -1.81 7.82 8.00
C ASN A 57 -3.02 8.60 7.49
N LEU A 58 -3.17 8.64 6.17
CA LEU A 58 -4.40 9.11 5.54
C LEU A 58 -5.49 8.23 6.16
N PRO A 59 -6.57 8.78 6.74
CA PRO A 59 -7.70 7.96 7.13
C PRO A 59 -8.34 7.46 5.83
N VAL A 60 -7.74 6.43 5.23
CA VAL A 60 -8.22 5.81 4.01
C VAL A 60 -9.51 5.15 4.39
N GLN A 61 -10.59 5.87 4.17
CA GLN A 61 -11.90 5.27 4.05
C GLN A 61 -11.85 4.47 2.74
N PRO A 62 -11.93 3.12 2.76
CA PRO A 62 -12.03 2.36 1.52
C PRO A 62 -13.46 2.50 0.97
N VAL A 63 -13.90 3.72 0.65
CA VAL A 63 -15.25 3.96 0.13
C VAL A 63 -15.30 3.68 -1.37
N ALA A 64 -14.19 3.89 -2.09
CA ALA A 64 -14.11 3.63 -3.52
C ALA A 64 -13.94 2.14 -3.90
N ARG A 65 -13.41 1.28 -3.01
CA ARG A 65 -13.12 -0.14 -3.32
C ARG A 65 -14.18 -1.08 -2.73
N ARG A 66 -14.71 -2.05 -3.51
CA ARG A 66 -15.65 -3.11 -3.03
C ARG A 66 -14.93 -4.14 -2.13
N ILE A 67 -14.47 -3.67 -0.97
CA ILE A 67 -13.77 -4.45 0.06
C ILE A 67 -14.48 -4.22 1.39
N CYS A 68 -14.63 -5.28 2.20
CA CYS A 68 -15.14 -5.15 3.56
C CYS A 68 -14.02 -4.65 4.49
N PRO A 69 -14.22 -3.55 5.25
CA PRO A 69 -13.16 -2.99 6.08
C PRO A 69 -12.77 -3.89 7.25
N PHE A 70 -13.73 -4.61 7.85
CA PHE A 70 -13.47 -5.44 9.03
C PHE A 70 -12.84 -6.80 8.70
N THR A 71 -13.23 -7.41 7.57
CA THR A 71 -12.80 -8.77 7.22
C THR A 71 -11.84 -8.79 6.03
N GLY A 72 -11.59 -7.66 5.37
CA GLY A 72 -10.73 -7.59 4.18
C GLY A 72 -11.24 -8.35 2.95
N LYS A 73 -12.50 -8.82 2.96
CA LYS A 73 -13.06 -9.61 1.86
C LYS A 73 -13.11 -8.78 0.58
N LYS A 74 -12.53 -9.32 -0.49
CA LYS A 74 -12.45 -8.75 -1.84
C LYS A 74 -13.27 -9.55 -2.85
N SER A 75 -13.57 -8.95 -3.99
CA SER A 75 -14.19 -9.65 -5.12
C SER A 75 -13.30 -10.78 -5.63
N ASN A 76 -13.92 -11.86 -6.07
CA ASN A 76 -13.24 -13.03 -6.63
C ASN A 76 -13.39 -13.06 -8.16
N THR A 77 -12.29 -13.30 -8.87
CA THR A 77 -12.31 -13.50 -10.33
C THR A 77 -12.56 -14.97 -10.63
N LYS A 78 -13.69 -15.29 -11.27
CA LYS A 78 -14.09 -16.65 -11.65
C LYS A 78 -14.44 -16.70 -13.14
N ASN A 79 -14.58 -17.91 -13.68
CA ASN A 79 -15.14 -18.10 -15.01
C ASN A 79 -16.63 -18.44 -14.88
N LEU A 80 -17.46 -17.87 -15.74
CA LEU A 80 -18.78 -18.39 -16.07
C LEU A 80 -18.57 -19.44 -17.18
N VAL A 81 -19.07 -20.65 -16.97
CA VAL A 81 -18.91 -21.78 -17.90
C VAL A 81 -20.26 -22.04 -18.56
N SER A 82 -20.33 -22.05 -19.89
CA SER A 82 -21.54 -22.43 -20.62
C SER A 82 -21.73 -23.95 -20.66
N HIS A 83 -22.89 -24.41 -21.12
CA HIS A 83 -23.12 -25.85 -21.38
C HIS A 83 -22.09 -26.44 -22.38
N SER A 84 -21.68 -25.64 -23.38
CA SER A 84 -20.62 -25.98 -24.33
C SER A 84 -19.19 -25.80 -23.80
N ASN A 85 -19.01 -25.60 -22.48
CA ASN A 85 -17.71 -25.37 -21.82
C ASN A 85 -16.95 -24.11 -22.27
N HIS A 86 -17.60 -23.14 -22.92
CA HIS A 86 -17.01 -21.84 -23.18
C HIS A 86 -16.85 -21.05 -21.86
N LYS A 87 -15.65 -20.51 -21.61
CA LYS A 87 -15.28 -19.87 -20.33
C LYS A 87 -15.18 -18.36 -20.50
N THR A 88 -16.09 -17.62 -19.88
CA THR A 88 -16.08 -16.16 -19.86
C THR A 88 -15.65 -15.65 -18.48
N LYS A 89 -14.73 -14.67 -18.40
CA LYS A 89 -14.30 -14.09 -17.12
C LYS A 89 -15.45 -13.30 -16.48
N LYS A 90 -15.71 -13.53 -15.19
CA LYS A 90 -16.72 -12.84 -14.39
C LYS A 90 -16.20 -12.54 -12.98
N LEU A 91 -16.52 -11.37 -12.46
CA LEU A 91 -16.24 -11.00 -11.08
C LEU A 91 -17.43 -11.40 -10.18
N GLN A 92 -17.14 -12.13 -9.11
CA GLN A 92 -18.08 -12.37 -8.01
C GLN A 92 -17.84 -11.29 -6.95
N PHE A 93 -18.82 -10.41 -6.77
CA PHE A 93 -18.74 -9.33 -5.79
C PHE A 93 -19.03 -9.80 -4.37
N VAL A 94 -18.46 -9.10 -3.40
CA VAL A 94 -18.79 -9.29 -1.99
C VAL A 94 -20.18 -8.70 -1.74
N ASN A 95 -21.02 -9.41 -0.97
CA ASN A 95 -22.30 -8.91 -0.50
C ASN A 95 -22.09 -7.84 0.57
N LEU A 96 -21.83 -6.61 0.13
CA LEU A 96 -21.63 -5.42 0.95
C LEU A 96 -22.95 -4.67 1.10
N GLN A 97 -23.28 -4.31 2.33
CA GLN A 97 -24.52 -3.64 2.69
C GLN A 97 -24.23 -2.43 3.58
N TYR A 98 -24.96 -1.33 3.40
CA TYR A 98 -24.94 -0.22 4.34
C TYR A 98 -25.88 -0.53 5.49
N LYS A 99 -25.34 -0.65 6.70
CA LYS A 99 -26.12 -0.95 7.91
C LYS A 99 -25.69 -0.05 9.05
N ARG A 100 -26.65 0.24 9.92
CA ARG A 100 -26.42 0.92 11.19
C ARG A 100 -26.18 -0.15 12.25
N VAL A 101 -25.05 -0.09 12.93
CA VAL A 101 -24.73 -0.99 14.04
C VAL A 101 -24.69 -0.16 15.32
N TRP A 102 -25.29 -0.69 16.39
CA TRP A 102 -25.23 -0.07 17.70
C TRP A 102 -23.83 -0.23 18.29
N TRP A 103 -23.28 0.84 18.85
CA TRP A 103 -22.00 0.83 19.54
C TRP A 103 -22.20 1.18 21.00
N GLU A 104 -21.88 0.24 21.88
CA GLU A 104 -22.14 0.34 23.33
C GLU A 104 -21.29 1.42 23.99
N ALA A 105 -19.97 1.44 23.71
CA ALA A 105 -19.06 2.39 24.34
C ALA A 105 -19.36 3.86 23.97
N GLY A 106 -19.79 4.10 22.73
CA GLY A 106 -20.18 5.45 22.26
C GLY A 106 -21.67 5.76 22.37
N LYS A 107 -22.49 4.81 22.86
CA LYS A 107 -23.97 4.91 22.97
C LYS A 107 -24.65 5.49 21.73
N ARG A 108 -24.20 5.08 20.54
CA ARG A 108 -24.68 5.63 19.27
C ARG A 108 -24.70 4.58 18.16
N TYR A 109 -25.43 4.89 17.09
CA TYR A 109 -25.39 4.10 15.87
C TYR A 109 -24.25 4.56 14.95
N VAL A 110 -23.49 3.60 14.41
CA VAL A 110 -22.46 3.84 13.40
C VAL A 110 -22.93 3.33 12.04
N LYS A 111 -22.87 4.17 11.00
CA LYS A 111 -23.19 3.78 9.62
C LYS A 111 -21.98 3.12 8.98
N LEU A 112 -22.06 1.83 8.73
CA LEU A 112 -20.95 1.03 8.21
C LEU A 112 -21.33 0.33 6.91
N ARG A 113 -20.36 0.22 5.99
CA ARG A 113 -20.46 -0.67 4.83
C ARG A 113 -19.86 -2.03 5.19
N LEU A 114 -20.72 -2.99 5.47
CA LEU A 114 -20.35 -4.29 6.05
C LEU A 114 -20.64 -5.42 5.07
N SER A 115 -19.82 -6.47 5.14
CA SER A 115 -20.21 -7.74 4.52
C SER A 115 -21.15 -8.51 5.45
N THR A 116 -22.02 -9.36 4.90
CA THR A 116 -22.92 -10.21 5.72
C THR A 116 -22.17 -11.13 6.67
N LYS A 117 -20.97 -11.56 6.30
CA LYS A 117 -20.10 -12.36 7.19
C LYS A 117 -19.51 -11.50 8.31
N ALA A 118 -19.21 -10.23 8.06
CA ALA A 118 -18.77 -9.32 9.12
C ALA A 118 -19.89 -9.06 10.14
N LEU A 119 -21.16 -8.93 9.69
CA LEU A 119 -22.30 -8.82 10.61
C LEU A 119 -22.38 -10.02 11.56
N LYS A 120 -22.30 -11.24 11.04
CA LYS A 120 -22.25 -12.46 11.88
C LYS A 120 -21.08 -12.47 12.87
N THR A 121 -19.91 -11.97 12.45
CA THR A 121 -18.74 -11.89 13.33
C THR A 121 -18.94 -10.84 14.44
N ILE A 122 -19.59 -9.72 14.13
CA ILE A 122 -19.93 -8.68 15.10
C ILE A 122 -20.93 -9.22 16.12
N GLU A 123 -21.96 -9.94 15.68
CA GLU A 123 -22.94 -10.58 16.57
C GLU A 123 -22.28 -11.58 17.52
N LYS A 124 -21.29 -12.35 17.03
CA LYS A 124 -20.59 -13.37 17.85
C LYS A 124 -19.57 -12.78 18.84
N ASN A 125 -18.75 -11.84 18.39
CA ASN A 125 -17.57 -11.39 19.14
C ASN A 125 -17.72 -9.97 19.73
N GLY A 126 -18.80 -9.26 19.39
CA GLY A 126 -18.97 -7.84 19.69
C GLY A 126 -18.27 -6.93 18.66
N LEU A 127 -18.72 -5.67 18.60
CA LEU A 127 -18.22 -4.69 17.63
C LEU A 127 -16.78 -4.27 17.92
N ASP A 128 -16.45 -4.04 19.19
CA ASP A 128 -15.15 -3.50 19.61
C ASP A 128 -14.00 -4.47 19.34
N ALA A 129 -14.22 -5.77 19.58
CA ALA A 129 -13.21 -6.79 19.32
C ALA A 129 -12.89 -6.90 17.83
N VAL A 130 -13.91 -6.80 16.97
CA VAL A 130 -13.75 -6.87 15.51
C VAL A 130 -13.10 -5.59 14.98
N ALA A 131 -13.46 -4.42 15.52
CA ALA A 131 -12.84 -3.15 15.16
C ALA A 131 -11.34 -3.10 15.53
N LYS A 132 -10.98 -3.56 16.75
CA LYS A 132 -9.57 -3.69 17.18
C LYS A 132 -8.78 -4.61 16.26
N LYS A 133 -9.32 -5.78 15.90
CA LYS A 133 -8.66 -6.71 14.96
C LYS A 133 -8.41 -6.10 13.58
N ALA A 134 -9.32 -5.23 13.13
CA ALA A 134 -9.19 -4.56 11.84
C ALA A 134 -8.38 -3.25 11.90
N GLY A 135 -8.02 -2.77 13.09
CA GLY A 135 -7.32 -1.49 13.28
C GLY A 135 -8.15 -0.27 12.91
N ILE A 136 -9.48 -0.31 13.13
CA ILE A 136 -10.39 0.77 12.74
C ILE A 136 -10.90 1.52 13.96
N ASP A 137 -10.72 2.84 13.96
CA ASP A 137 -11.26 3.73 14.98
C ASP A 137 -12.75 4.01 14.73
N LEU A 138 -13.62 3.51 15.61
CA LEU A 138 -15.08 3.71 15.51
C LEU A 138 -15.50 5.18 15.75
N SER A 139 -14.71 5.97 16.47
CA SER A 139 -15.00 7.38 16.76
C SER A 139 -15.02 8.28 15.50
N LYS A 140 -14.24 7.93 14.48
CA LYS A 140 -14.05 8.74 13.27
C LYS A 140 -15.07 8.39 12.17
N LYS A 141 -16.11 7.61 12.50
CA LYS A 141 -17.00 6.91 11.57
C LYS A 141 -18.47 7.21 11.82
#